data_AF-A0A0N7KNG9-F1
#
_entry.id   AF-A0A0N7KNG9-F1
#
_cell.length_a   1.000
_cell.length_b   1.000
_cell.length_c   1.000
_cell.angle_alpha   90.00
_cell.angle_beta   90.00
_cell.angle_gamma   90.00
#
_symmetry.space_group_name_H-M   'P 1'
#
loop_
_entity.id
_entity.type
_entity.pdbx_description
1 polymer ?
#
loop_
_entity_poly.entity_id
_entity_poly.type
_entity_poly.pdbx_seq_one_letter_code
_entity_poly.pdbx_strand_id
1 'polypeptide(L)'
;FLESPAATCWRALVGAVRSTTFLSAFVTFFQAAICLHRKVATKDHKFVYWFAGLMSGLSILLEKKARRAELALYVLPRAGDSLWYILINRHLLPNIKNAEVALFCMCMGGIMYFLEYEPDTMAPFLRGLIRRFLASKISNPSPPPNPNASYSYLQKLNVLEQPRTQQGPENGLTSSEKYNLEAIPGL
;
A
#
# COMPACT_ATOMS: atom_id res chain seq x y z
N PHE A 1 10.03 -23.07 21.47
CA PHE A 1 10.65 -21.88 22.12
C PHE A 1 11.45 -22.22 23.38
N LEU A 2 11.15 -23.30 24.12
CA LEU A 2 11.88 -23.66 25.35
C LEU A 2 13.08 -24.62 25.18
N GLU A 3 13.26 -25.25 24.01
CA GLU A 3 14.30 -26.28 23.85
C GLU A 3 15.74 -25.75 23.74
N SER A 4 15.95 -24.44 23.52
CA SER A 4 17.31 -23.86 23.47
C SER A 4 17.30 -22.34 23.71
N PRO A 5 17.05 -21.90 24.96
CA PRO A 5 16.94 -20.48 25.31
C PRO A 5 18.26 -19.73 25.07
N ALA A 6 19.40 -20.34 25.42
CA ALA A 6 20.72 -19.74 25.27
C ALA A 6 21.07 -19.49 23.79
N ALA A 7 20.80 -20.44 22.90
CA ALA A 7 21.08 -20.28 21.48
C ALA A 7 20.18 -19.21 20.83
N THR A 8 18.92 -19.10 21.26
CA THR A 8 18.00 -18.07 20.77
C THR A 8 18.44 -16.69 21.25
N CYS A 9 18.78 -16.56 22.54
CA CYS A 9 19.29 -15.32 23.12
C CYS A 9 20.61 -14.89 22.45
N TRP A 10 21.55 -15.80 22.22
CA TRP A 10 22.80 -15.50 21.52
C TRP A 10 22.56 -14.99 20.10
N ARG A 11 21.67 -15.64 19.33
CA ARG A 11 21.31 -15.17 17.98
C ARG A 11 20.65 -13.79 18.02
N ALA A 12 19.81 -13.53 19.01
CA ALA A 12 19.19 -12.22 19.21
C ALA A 12 20.24 -11.15 19.55
N LEU A 13 21.18 -11.45 20.46
CA LEU A 13 22.29 -10.57 20.83
C LEU A 13 23.20 -10.26 19.64
N VAL A 14 23.63 -11.27 18.89
CA VAL A 14 24.41 -11.07 17.66
C VAL A 14 23.63 -10.25 16.63
N GLY A 15 22.32 -10.48 16.55
CA GLY A 15 21.40 -9.68 15.74
C GLY A 15 21.37 -8.22 16.17
N ALA A 16 21.27 -7.95 17.47
CA ALA A 16 21.21 -6.62 18.06
C ALA A 16 22.55 -5.88 17.88
N VAL A 17 23.67 -6.49 18.26
CA VAL A 17 25.02 -5.91 18.10
C VAL A 17 25.28 -5.51 16.65
N ARG A 18 24.89 -6.35 15.70
CA ARG A 18 25.04 -6.03 14.27
C ARG A 18 24.21 -4.82 13.85
N SER A 19 22.96 -4.74 14.31
CA SER A 19 22.08 -3.60 14.02
C SER A 19 22.59 -2.31 14.67
N THR A 20 23.07 -2.38 15.91
CA THR A 20 23.68 -1.24 16.62
C THR A 20 24.95 -0.78 15.92
N THR A 21 25.77 -1.71 15.42
CA THR A 21 26.98 -1.37 14.65
C THR A 21 26.62 -0.65 13.36
N PHE A 22 25.60 -1.10 12.63
CA PHE A 22 25.11 -0.41 11.43
C PHE A 22 24.62 1.01 11.74
N LEU A 23 23.76 1.17 12.74
CA LEU A 23 23.22 2.48 13.13
C LEU A 23 24.33 3.43 13.61
N SER A 24 25.26 2.91 14.42
CA SER A 24 26.43 3.67 14.89
C SER A 24 27.33 4.09 13.73
N ALA A 25 27.61 3.19 12.78
CA ALA A 25 28.39 3.50 11.59
C ALA A 25 27.68 4.55 10.72
N PHE A 26 26.36 4.46 10.52
CA PHE A 26 25.58 5.46 9.78
C PHE A 26 25.74 6.87 10.38
N VAL A 27 25.54 7.01 11.70
CA VAL A 27 25.67 8.31 12.38
C VAL A 27 27.11 8.82 12.36
N THR A 28 28.08 7.93 12.62
CA THR A 28 29.51 8.30 12.64
C THR A 28 29.97 8.75 11.27
N PHE A 29 29.58 8.07 10.19
CA PHE A 29 29.90 8.51 8.81
C PHE A 29 29.30 9.86 8.49
N PHE A 30 28.04 10.10 8.85
CA PHE A 30 27.38 11.39 8.60
C PHE A 30 28.06 12.54 9.37
N GLN A 31 28.32 12.34 10.66
CA GLN A 31 29.02 13.33 11.47
C GLN A 31 30.45 13.55 10.99
N ALA A 32 31.19 12.49 10.67
CA ALA A 32 32.54 12.58 10.13
C ALA A 32 32.56 13.36 8.82
N ALA A 33 31.60 13.13 7.91
CA ALA A 33 31.49 13.87 6.66
C ALA A 33 31.23 15.37 6.90
N ILE A 34 30.33 15.74 7.82
CA ILE A 34 30.05 17.15 8.15
C ILE A 34 31.27 17.80 8.82
N CYS A 35 31.90 17.13 9.79
CA CYS A 35 33.09 17.63 10.46
C CYS A 35 34.26 17.83 9.48
N LEU A 36 34.46 16.88 8.57
CA LEU A 36 35.49 16.98 7.53
C LEU A 36 35.18 18.12 6.56
N HIS A 37 33.92 18.25 6.12
CA HIS A 37 33.51 19.37 5.29
C HIS A 37 33.78 20.71 5.97
N ARG A 38 33.37 20.87 7.23
CA ARG A 38 33.57 22.13 7.97
C ARG A 38 35.04 22.45 8.23
N LYS A 39 35.92 21.44 8.22
CA LYS A 39 37.37 21.61 8.32
C LYS A 39 38.00 22.03 6.99
N VAL A 40 37.48 21.56 5.86
CA VAL A 40 38.03 21.81 4.52
C VAL A 40 37.42 23.05 3.86
N ALA A 41 36.12 23.29 4.03
CA ALA A 41 35.37 24.34 3.37
C ALA A 41 34.72 25.27 4.40
N THR A 42 34.92 26.58 4.22
CA THR A 42 34.28 27.65 5.02
C THR A 42 32.90 28.04 4.49
N LYS A 43 32.50 27.56 3.30
CA LYS A 43 31.22 27.87 2.66
C LYS A 43 30.31 26.65 2.66
N ASP A 44 29.14 26.78 3.29
CA ASP A 44 28.18 25.67 3.40
C ASP A 44 27.37 25.48 2.11
N HIS A 45 27.71 24.45 1.35
CA HIS A 45 26.93 24.04 0.17
C HIS A 45 25.87 23.00 0.55
N LYS A 46 24.60 23.24 0.17
CA LYS A 46 23.48 22.29 0.39
C LYS A 46 23.75 20.89 -0.17
N PHE A 47 24.52 20.77 -1.24
CA PHE A 47 24.89 19.50 -1.87
C PHE A 47 25.72 18.59 -0.95
N VAL A 48 26.48 19.16 -0.03
CA VAL A 48 27.33 18.40 0.90
C VAL A 48 26.46 17.55 1.82
N TYR A 49 25.37 18.12 2.34
CA TYR A 49 24.44 17.38 3.20
C TYR A 49 23.76 16.23 2.46
N TRP A 50 23.46 16.43 1.17
CA TRP A 50 22.93 15.39 0.30
C TRP A 50 23.95 14.25 0.09
N PHE A 51 25.19 14.59 -0.27
CA PHE A 51 26.25 13.61 -0.45
C PHE A 51 26.62 12.90 0.86
N ALA A 52 26.68 13.62 1.97
CA ALA A 52 26.93 13.05 3.29
C ALA A 52 25.83 12.06 3.68
N GLY A 53 24.55 12.38 3.41
CA GLY A 53 23.43 11.48 3.63
C GLY A 53 23.46 10.24 2.74
N LEU A 54 23.83 10.38 1.46
CA LEU A 54 24.00 9.23 0.57
C LEU A 54 25.17 8.33 1.01
N MET A 55 26.31 8.94 1.35
CA MET A 55 27.49 8.23 1.80
C MET A 55 27.26 7.52 3.13
N SER A 56 26.57 8.15 4.08
CA SER A 56 26.20 7.47 5.32
C SER A 56 25.18 6.36 5.07
N GLY A 57 24.23 6.56 4.15
CA GLY A 57 23.24 5.57 3.74
C GLY A 57 23.85 4.26 3.21
N LEU A 58 25.00 4.33 2.53
CA LEU A 58 25.75 3.14 2.09
C LEU A 58 26.18 2.22 3.24
N SER A 59 26.23 2.72 4.49
CA SER A 59 26.47 1.90 5.69
C SER A 59 25.46 0.75 5.83
N ILE A 60 24.25 0.87 5.25
CA ILE A 60 23.24 -0.20 5.32
C ILE A 60 23.68 -1.49 4.62
N LEU A 61 24.69 -1.39 3.75
CA LEU A 61 25.35 -2.54 3.14
C LEU A 61 26.14 -3.41 4.13
N LEU A 62 26.35 -2.97 5.37
CA LEU A 62 26.89 -3.82 6.45
C LEU A 62 25.84 -4.77 7.04
N GLU A 63 24.55 -4.49 6.88
CA GLU A 63 23.48 -5.28 7.51
C GLU A 63 23.12 -6.55 6.70
N LYS A 64 22.40 -7.54 7.25
CA LYS A 64 21.93 -8.72 6.48
C LYS A 64 20.85 -8.33 5.46
N LYS A 65 20.86 -8.93 4.26
CA LYS A 65 19.98 -8.58 3.12
C LYS A 65 18.49 -8.49 3.48
N ALA A 66 17.96 -9.46 4.23
CA ALA A 66 16.55 -9.47 4.63
C ALA A 66 16.18 -8.25 5.50
N ARG A 67 16.99 -7.95 6.51
CA ARG A 67 16.77 -6.85 7.44
C ARG A 67 16.93 -5.46 6.80
N ARG A 68 17.73 -5.35 5.73
CA ARG A 68 17.84 -4.09 4.94
C ARG A 68 16.51 -3.71 4.31
N ALA A 69 15.78 -4.68 3.74
CA ALA A 69 14.50 -4.41 3.08
C ALA A 69 13.43 -4.01 4.09
N GLU A 70 13.40 -4.65 5.26
CA GLU A 70 12.50 -4.27 6.36
C GLU A 70 12.78 -2.82 6.80
N LEU A 71 14.04 -2.48 7.12
CA LEU A 71 14.42 -1.13 7.50
C LEU A 71 14.11 -0.10 6.41
N ALA A 72 14.41 -0.43 5.15
CA ALA A 72 14.08 0.43 4.02
C ALA A 72 12.57 0.68 3.93
N LEU A 73 11.75 -0.37 4.08
CA LEU A 73 10.29 -0.24 4.06
C LEU A 73 9.77 0.56 5.26
N TYR A 74 10.41 0.48 6.43
CA TYR A 74 10.06 1.32 7.58
C TYR A 74 10.40 2.80 7.37
N VAL A 75 11.58 3.07 6.78
CA VAL A 75 12.08 4.45 6.60
C VAL A 75 11.44 5.12 5.37
N LEU A 76 11.06 4.35 4.35
CA LEU A 76 10.54 4.87 3.07
C LEU A 76 9.30 5.76 3.24
N PRO A 77 8.23 5.38 3.98
CA PRO A 77 7.09 6.27 4.21
C PRO A 77 7.50 7.56 4.93
N ARG A 78 8.39 7.46 5.91
CA ARG A 78 8.87 8.62 6.68
C ARG A 78 9.74 9.56 5.86
N ALA A 79 10.56 9.01 4.96
CA ALA A 79 11.29 9.77 3.98
C ALA A 79 10.34 10.44 2.99
N GLY A 80 9.30 9.74 2.54
CA GLY A 80 8.24 10.27 1.68
C GLY A 80 7.50 11.45 2.30
N ASP A 81 7.06 11.32 3.56
CA ASP A 81 6.41 12.40 4.32
C ASP A 81 7.33 13.63 4.41
N SER A 82 8.59 13.41 4.80
CA SER A 82 9.59 14.48 4.92
C SER A 82 9.85 15.17 3.58
N LEU A 83 9.95 14.39 2.51
CA LEU A 83 10.15 14.90 1.16
C LEU A 83 8.94 15.71 0.70
N TRP A 84 7.72 15.25 0.98
CA TRP A 84 6.47 15.97 0.66
C TRP A 84 6.46 17.37 1.28
N TYR A 85 6.77 17.48 2.58
CA TYR A 85 6.87 18.78 3.25
C TYR A 85 7.94 19.68 2.64
N ILE A 86 9.12 19.15 2.32
CA ILE A 86 10.20 19.90 1.68
C ILE A 86 9.77 20.41 0.29
N LEU A 87 9.03 19.59 -0.46
CA LEU A 87 8.62 19.87 -1.83
C LEU A 87 7.52 20.94 -1.89
N ILE A 88 6.56 20.89 -0.96
CA ILE A 88 5.57 21.96 -0.77
C ILE A 88 6.24 23.26 -0.32
N ASN A 89 7.17 23.20 0.64
CA ASN A 89 7.85 24.38 1.15
C ASN A 89 8.73 25.08 0.09
N ARG A 90 9.24 24.33 -0.89
CA ARG A 90 9.94 24.90 -2.06
C ARG A 90 9.01 25.35 -3.18
N HIS A 91 7.68 25.29 -2.98
CA HIS A 91 6.67 25.59 -3.99
C HIS A 91 6.76 24.74 -5.27
N LEU A 92 7.36 23.54 -5.21
CA LEU A 92 7.38 22.63 -6.36
C LEU A 92 6.04 21.91 -6.54
N LEU A 93 5.33 21.63 -5.44
CA LEU A 93 4.02 21.00 -5.48
C LEU A 93 2.97 21.87 -4.77
N PRO A 94 1.74 21.96 -5.31
CA PRO A 94 0.63 22.60 -4.62
C PRO A 94 0.25 21.82 -3.36
N ASN A 95 -0.14 22.52 -2.30
CA ASN A 95 -0.59 21.89 -1.07
C ASN A 95 -2.00 21.30 -1.26
N ILE A 96 -2.05 20.00 -1.55
CA ILE A 96 -3.29 19.26 -1.74
C ILE A 96 -3.78 18.75 -0.38
N LYS A 97 -4.96 19.18 0.04
CA LYS A 97 -5.61 18.64 1.25
C LYS A 97 -5.87 17.14 1.06
N ASN A 98 -5.57 16.33 2.07
CA ASN A 98 -5.78 14.89 2.10
C ASN A 98 -5.00 14.08 1.03
N ALA A 99 -3.82 14.56 0.61
CA ALA A 99 -2.96 13.84 -0.35
C ALA A 99 -2.64 12.40 0.09
N GLU A 100 -2.54 12.16 1.39
CA GLU A 100 -2.33 10.82 1.97
C GLU A 100 -3.43 9.82 1.58
N VAL A 101 -4.69 10.27 1.47
CA VAL A 101 -5.82 9.43 1.09
C VAL A 101 -5.73 9.04 -0.38
N ALA A 102 -5.39 10.00 -1.24
CA ALA A 102 -5.19 9.75 -2.65
C ALA A 102 -4.02 8.78 -2.89
N LEU A 103 -2.91 8.96 -2.18
CA LEU A 103 -1.76 8.05 -2.20
C LEU A 103 -2.14 6.65 -1.72
N PHE A 104 -2.92 6.54 -0.64
CA PHE A 104 -3.39 5.26 -0.14
C PHE A 104 -4.29 4.54 -1.15
N CYS A 105 -5.26 5.24 -1.74
CA CYS A 105 -6.14 4.71 -2.78
C CYS A 105 -5.33 4.26 -4.01
N MET A 106 -4.35 5.05 -4.44
CA MET A 106 -3.48 4.70 -5.55
C MET A 106 -2.65 3.45 -5.25
N CYS A 107 -2.02 3.37 -4.07
CA CYS A 107 -1.25 2.21 -3.65
C CYS A 107 -2.11 0.94 -3.58
N MET A 108 -3.29 1.03 -2.96
CA MET A 108 -4.21 -0.12 -2.86
C MET A 108 -4.75 -0.54 -4.22
N GLY A 109 -5.15 0.42 -5.06
CA GLY A 109 -5.60 0.16 -6.43
C GLY A 109 -4.50 -0.48 -7.28
N GLY A 110 -3.27 0.01 -7.18
CA GLY A 110 -2.11 -0.58 -7.85
C GLY A 110 -1.85 -2.01 -7.39
N ILE A 111 -1.84 -2.27 -6.07
CA ILE A 111 -1.65 -3.62 -5.53
C ILE A 111 -2.72 -4.58 -6.06
N MET A 112 -3.99 -4.17 -6.10
CA MET A 112 -5.07 -4.99 -6.63
C MET A 112 -4.92 -5.23 -8.15
N TYR A 113 -4.58 -4.19 -8.90
CA TYR A 113 -4.37 -4.28 -10.35
C TYR A 113 -3.27 -5.28 -10.71
N PHE A 114 -2.11 -5.19 -10.07
CA PHE A 114 -1.03 -6.14 -10.28
C PHE A 114 -1.43 -7.57 -9.90
N LEU A 115 -2.33 -7.76 -8.92
CA LEU A 115 -2.72 -9.08 -8.44
C LEU A 115 -3.56 -9.82 -9.48
N GLU A 116 -4.42 -9.07 -10.17
CA GLU A 116 -5.32 -9.57 -11.22
C GLU A 116 -4.56 -9.93 -12.50
N TYR A 117 -3.64 -9.05 -12.94
CA TYR A 117 -2.99 -9.19 -14.25
C TYR A 117 -1.70 -10.01 -14.20
N GLU A 118 -0.85 -9.83 -13.19
CA GLU A 118 0.42 -10.57 -13.07
C GLU A 118 0.75 -10.92 -11.61
N PRO A 119 0.08 -11.94 -11.04
CA PRO A 119 0.38 -12.36 -9.68
C PRO A 119 1.82 -12.86 -9.55
N ASP A 120 2.45 -13.32 -10.64
CA ASP A 120 3.79 -13.93 -10.64
C ASP A 120 4.98 -12.97 -10.65
N THR A 121 4.77 -11.67 -10.79
CA THR A 121 5.85 -10.68 -10.67
C THR A 121 5.94 -10.04 -9.29
N MET A 122 4.95 -10.27 -8.41
CA MET A 122 4.94 -9.68 -7.07
C MET A 122 5.95 -10.31 -6.11
N ALA A 123 6.53 -9.49 -5.23
CA ALA A 123 7.37 -9.96 -4.14
C ALA A 123 6.61 -11.00 -3.28
N PRO A 124 7.25 -12.12 -2.90
CA PRO A 124 6.59 -13.21 -2.16
C PRO A 124 6.00 -12.74 -0.83
N PHE A 125 6.58 -11.70 -0.22
CA PHE A 125 6.03 -11.05 0.98
C PHE A 125 4.65 -10.43 0.74
N LEU A 126 4.50 -9.65 -0.34
CA LEU A 126 3.22 -9.02 -0.69
C LEU A 126 2.16 -10.08 -0.99
N ARG A 127 2.50 -11.11 -1.77
CA ARG A 127 1.59 -12.24 -2.03
C ARG A 127 1.17 -12.94 -0.75
N GLY A 128 2.11 -13.20 0.16
CA GLY A 128 1.82 -13.83 1.45
C GLY A 128 0.89 -12.98 2.30
N LEU A 129 1.15 -11.67 2.38
CA LEU A 129 0.33 -10.73 3.14
C LEU A 129 -1.07 -10.62 2.55
N ILE A 130 -1.18 -10.39 1.25
CA ILE A 130 -2.45 -10.28 0.51
C ILE A 130 -3.23 -11.58 0.62
N ARG A 131 -2.61 -12.75 0.39
CA ARG A 131 -3.29 -14.03 0.60
C ARG A 131 -3.77 -14.19 2.03
N ARG A 132 -3.01 -13.75 3.03
CA ARG A 132 -3.44 -13.88 4.44
C ARG A 132 -4.63 -12.97 4.76
N PHE A 133 -4.66 -11.75 4.24
CA PHE A 133 -5.78 -10.82 4.42
C PHE A 133 -6.99 -11.19 3.56
N LEU A 134 -6.80 -11.56 2.29
CA LEU A 134 -7.87 -12.01 1.40
C LEU A 134 -8.40 -13.37 1.85
N ALA A 135 -7.56 -14.33 2.22
CA ALA A 135 -8.03 -15.60 2.79
C ALA A 135 -8.73 -15.39 4.13
N SER A 136 -8.30 -14.41 4.95
CA SER A 136 -9.04 -14.00 6.14
C SER A 136 -10.44 -13.48 5.81
N LYS A 137 -10.61 -12.80 4.66
CA LYS A 137 -11.90 -12.29 4.19
C LYS A 137 -12.75 -13.35 3.47
N ILE A 138 -12.13 -14.30 2.77
CA ILE A 138 -12.77 -15.39 2.01
C ILE A 138 -13.08 -16.60 2.91
N SER A 139 -12.33 -16.82 4.00
CA SER A 139 -12.59 -17.88 4.99
C SER A 139 -13.84 -17.61 5.85
N ASN A 140 -14.45 -16.43 5.74
CA ASN A 140 -15.90 -16.34 5.88
C ASN A 140 -16.46 -16.56 4.48
N PRO A 141 -16.83 -17.80 4.09
CA PRO A 141 -17.63 -17.94 2.90
C PRO A 141 -18.93 -17.22 3.23
N SER A 142 -19.14 -16.04 2.64
CA SER A 142 -20.49 -15.69 2.25
C SER A 142 -21.05 -16.95 1.57
N PRO A 143 -22.19 -17.50 2.04
CA PRO A 143 -22.74 -18.70 1.42
C PRO A 143 -22.82 -18.45 -0.08
N PRO A 144 -22.60 -19.49 -0.92
CA PRO A 144 -22.65 -19.32 -2.37
C PRO A 144 -23.88 -18.48 -2.70
N PRO A 145 -23.79 -17.48 -3.60
CA PRO A 145 -24.89 -16.58 -3.89
C PRO A 145 -26.08 -17.45 -4.21
N ASN A 146 -27.00 -17.56 -3.25
CA ASN A 146 -28.16 -18.40 -3.40
C ASN A 146 -28.90 -17.75 -4.57
N PRO A 147 -29.11 -18.44 -5.71
CA PRO A 147 -29.87 -17.87 -6.82
C PRO A 147 -31.22 -17.30 -6.32
N ASN A 148 -31.73 -17.86 -5.23
CA ASN A 148 -32.99 -17.49 -4.59
C ASN A 148 -32.90 -16.20 -3.75
N ALA A 149 -31.71 -15.70 -3.40
CA ALA A 149 -31.56 -14.45 -2.66
C ALA A 149 -32.06 -13.26 -3.50
N SER A 150 -31.63 -13.15 -4.76
CA SER A 150 -32.16 -12.14 -5.70
C SER A 150 -33.67 -12.30 -5.90
N TYR A 151 -34.18 -13.52 -6.02
CA TYR A 151 -35.62 -13.76 -6.11
C TYR A 151 -36.35 -13.33 -4.83
N SER A 152 -35.80 -13.54 -3.64
CA SER A 152 -36.43 -13.13 -2.38
C SER A 152 -36.48 -11.60 -2.20
N TYR A 153 -35.50 -10.86 -2.73
CA TYR A 153 -35.54 -9.39 -2.77
C TYR A 153 -36.58 -8.90 -3.78
N LEU A 154 -36.63 -9.50 -4.97
CA LEU A 154 -37.66 -9.16 -5.96
C LEU A 154 -39.05 -9.59 -5.51
N GLN A 155 -39.19 -10.69 -4.77
CA GLN A 155 -40.47 -11.12 -4.22
C GLN A 155 -40.90 -10.23 -3.05
N LYS A 156 -39.98 -9.76 -2.21
CA LYS A 156 -40.28 -8.71 -1.22
C LYS A 156 -40.65 -7.40 -1.89
N LEU A 157 -39.99 -7.00 -2.98
CA LEU A 157 -40.36 -5.82 -3.76
C LEU A 157 -41.74 -6.00 -4.41
N ASN A 158 -42.02 -7.13 -5.04
CA ASN A 158 -43.33 -7.45 -5.62
C ASN A 158 -44.45 -7.49 -4.56
N VAL A 159 -44.19 -8.05 -3.38
CA VAL A 159 -45.15 -8.09 -2.27
C VAL A 159 -45.34 -6.71 -1.62
N LEU A 160 -44.35 -5.81 -1.71
CA LEU A 160 -44.47 -4.40 -1.31
C LEU A 160 -45.11 -3.52 -2.40
N GLU A 161 -45.10 -3.98 -3.65
CA GLU A 161 -45.74 -3.32 -4.80
C GLU A 161 -47.22 -3.72 -4.93
N GLN A 162 -47.58 -4.96 -4.57
CA GLN A 162 -48.96 -5.47 -4.57
C GLN A 162 -49.99 -4.69 -3.72
N PRO A 163 -49.65 -4.00 -2.60
CA PRO A 163 -50.56 -3.12 -1.88
C PRO A 163 -50.72 -1.75 -2.55
N ARG A 164 -49.83 -1.39 -3.49
CA ARG A 164 -49.84 -0.08 -4.18
C ARG A 164 -50.64 -0.09 -5.48
N THR A 165 -51.02 -1.27 -5.99
CA THR A 165 -51.76 -1.41 -7.26
C THR A 165 -53.19 -1.94 -7.03
N GLN A 166 -53.96 -1.29 -6.14
CA GLN A 166 -55.42 -1.46 -6.07
C GLN A 166 -56.17 -0.11 -5.97
N GLN A 167 -55.76 0.86 -6.78
CA GLN A 167 -56.63 1.96 -7.24
C GLN A 167 -56.49 2.04 -8.77
N GLY A 168 -57.52 1.57 -9.50
CA GLY A 168 -57.60 1.69 -10.97
C GLY A 168 -58.19 3.04 -11.41
N PRO A 169 -58.74 3.17 -12.64
CA PRO A 169 -58.47 2.50 -13.91
C PRO A 169 -58.09 3.53 -15.02
N GLU A 170 -57.88 3.09 -16.28
CA GLU A 170 -58.16 3.78 -17.58
C GLU A 170 -57.11 3.51 -18.68
N ASN A 171 -57.59 2.87 -19.76
CA ASN A 171 -57.35 3.11 -21.19
C ASN A 171 -55.92 3.08 -21.80
N GLY A 172 -55.74 2.30 -22.87
CA GLY A 172 -54.81 2.66 -23.95
C GLY A 172 -53.86 1.59 -24.49
N LEU A 173 -54.39 0.75 -25.36
CA LEU A 173 -53.81 0.25 -26.63
C LEU A 173 -52.32 0.57 -27.00
N THR A 174 -51.61 -0.50 -27.39
CA THR A 174 -50.50 -0.62 -28.39
C THR A 174 -49.04 -0.23 -28.11
N SER A 175 -48.18 -1.12 -28.63
CA SER A 175 -46.76 -0.97 -29.02
C SER A 175 -45.72 -1.21 -27.92
N SER A 176 -45.14 -2.41 -27.82
CA SER A 176 -43.94 -2.84 -28.57
C SER A 176 -42.77 -1.86 -28.45
N GLU A 177 -41.88 -2.08 -27.48
CA GLU A 177 -40.45 -1.85 -27.72
C GLU A 177 -39.58 -2.79 -26.87
N LYS A 178 -38.93 -3.70 -27.60
CA LYS A 178 -37.87 -4.61 -27.18
C LYS A 178 -36.58 -3.79 -27.09
N TYR A 179 -35.92 -3.72 -25.93
CA TYR A 179 -34.50 -3.34 -25.88
C TYR A 179 -33.66 -4.61 -25.64
N ASN A 180 -33.22 -5.21 -26.74
CA ASN A 180 -32.07 -6.13 -26.73
C ASN A 180 -30.83 -5.27 -27.04
N LEU A 181 -29.93 -5.15 -26.08
CA LEU A 181 -28.61 -4.55 -26.24
C LEU A 181 -27.63 -5.67 -26.60
N GLU A 182 -27.48 -5.96 -27.89
CA GLU A 182 -26.30 -6.68 -28.40
C GLU A 182 -26.10 -6.42 -29.89
N ALA A 183 -24.82 -6.30 -30.26
CA ALA A 183 -24.25 -6.09 -31.59
C ALA A 183 -24.19 -4.64 -32.12
N ILE A 184 -23.12 -3.95 -31.71
CA ILE A 184 -22.42 -2.99 -32.57
C ILE A 184 -21.36 -3.78 -33.35
N PRO A 185 -21.42 -3.85 -34.69
CA PRO A 185 -20.21 -4.06 -35.49
C PRO A 185 -20.02 -2.90 -36.46
N GLY A 186 -18.92 -2.19 -36.24
CA GLY A 186 -18.31 -1.24 -37.14
C GLY A 186 -16.79 -1.39 -37.04
N LEU A 187 -16.28 -2.56 -37.43
CA LEU A 187 -14.91 -2.82 -37.90
C LEU A 187 -14.86 -4.19 -38.59
#